data_AF-A0A329RWK3-F1
#
_entry.id   AF-A0A329RWK3-F1
#
_cell.length_a   1.000
_cell.length_b   1.000
_cell.length_c   1.000
_cell.angle_alpha   90.00
_cell.angle_beta   90.00
_cell.angle_gamma   90.00
#
_symmetry.space_group_name_H-M   'P 1'
#
loop_
_entity.id
_entity.type
_entity.pdbx_description
1 polymer ?
#
loop_
_entity_poly.entity_id
_entity_poly.type
_entity_poly.pdbx_seq_one_letter_code
_entity_poly.pdbx_strand_id
1 'polypeptide(L)'
;MSIKFKRIAPFEAHQILQVQCRQQKGREAEATPSKRAREYMPATNPLRPESTARTGCIYSRSCKAELAVKEDGTTLSMCEEHKTYQAAKLRERRAKMPSRQFDPLQCQYPGGCKKERLIKLNGDHHWLCENHRERQNASARARYRRSTSKKKAEKQYLMRVTK
;
A
#
# COMPACT_ATOMS: atom_id res chain seq x y z
N MET A 1 -52.42 -42.16 -1.54
CA MET A 1 -51.78 -41.85 -0.24
C MET A 1 -51.08 -40.50 -0.35
N SER A 2 -51.61 -39.46 0.29
CA SER A 2 -51.12 -38.08 0.13
C SER A 2 -50.10 -37.75 1.21
N ILE A 3 -48.84 -37.53 0.82
CA ILE A 3 -47.76 -37.14 1.73
C ILE A 3 -47.86 -35.63 1.97
N LYS A 4 -48.15 -35.23 3.22
CA LYS A 4 -48.18 -33.83 3.65
C LYS A 4 -46.75 -33.36 3.97
N PHE A 5 -46.19 -32.45 3.17
CA PHE A 5 -44.96 -31.75 3.52
C PHE A 5 -45.28 -30.58 4.46
N LYS A 6 -44.83 -30.67 5.73
CA LYS A 6 -44.83 -29.54 6.66
C LYS A 6 -43.80 -28.52 6.20
N ARG A 7 -44.24 -27.30 5.89
CA ARG A 7 -43.34 -26.16 5.63
C ARG A 7 -42.65 -25.79 6.94
N ILE A 8 -41.33 -25.92 6.98
CA ILE A 8 -40.49 -25.45 8.08
C ILE A 8 -40.30 -23.93 7.92
N ALA A 9 -40.47 -23.19 9.01
CA ALA A 9 -40.37 -21.73 9.04
C ALA A 9 -38.92 -21.26 8.78
N PRO A 10 -38.72 -20.08 8.16
CA PRO A 10 -37.40 -19.60 7.70
C PRO A 10 -36.37 -19.34 8.80
N PHE A 11 -36.76 -19.36 10.08
CA PHE A 11 -35.87 -19.08 11.21
C PHE A 11 -35.02 -20.30 11.62
N GLU A 12 -35.50 -21.52 11.42
CA GLU A 12 -34.77 -22.74 11.81
C GLU A 12 -33.70 -23.16 10.78
N ALA A 13 -33.86 -22.76 9.50
CA ALA A 13 -32.88 -23.04 8.46
C ALA A 13 -31.53 -22.32 8.68
N HIS A 14 -31.55 -21.18 9.37
CA HIS A 14 -30.35 -20.37 9.59
C HIS A 14 -29.45 -20.91 10.72
N GLN A 15 -30.02 -21.65 11.69
CA GLN A 15 -29.23 -22.29 12.75
C GLN A 15 -28.51 -23.57 12.27
N ILE A 16 -29.14 -24.36 11.38
CA ILE A 16 -28.55 -25.61 10.87
C ILE A 16 -27.32 -25.32 9.99
N LEU A 17 -27.35 -24.25 9.19
CA LEU A 17 -26.21 -23.83 8.35
C LEU A 17 -24.99 -23.32 9.15
N GLN A 18 -25.20 -22.75 10.35
CA GLN A 18 -24.09 -22.25 11.17
C GLN A 18 -23.32 -23.36 11.89
N VAL A 19 -23.96 -24.49 12.22
CA VAL A 19 -23.30 -25.61 12.90
C VAL A 19 -22.38 -26.38 11.93
N GLN A 20 -22.77 -26.54 10.66
CA GLN A 20 -21.95 -27.24 9.67
C GLN A 20 -20.72 -26.45 9.21
N CYS A 21 -20.79 -25.10 9.16
CA CYS A 21 -19.64 -24.26 8.81
C CYS A 21 -18.53 -24.26 9.89
N ARG A 22 -18.87 -24.60 11.15
CA ARG A 22 -17.89 -24.71 12.25
C ARG A 22 -17.08 -26.01 12.20
N GLN A 23 -17.66 -27.11 11.70
CA GLN A 23 -16.96 -28.40 11.62
C GLN A 23 -15.98 -28.50 10.45
N GLN A 24 -16.20 -27.78 9.35
CA GLN A 24 -15.27 -27.82 8.19
C GLN A 24 -14.05 -26.91 8.34
N LYS A 25 -14.08 -25.89 9.21
CA LYS A 25 -12.92 -25.00 9.44
C LYS A 25 -11.81 -25.60 10.32
N GLY A 26 -11.95 -26.86 10.75
CA GLY A 26 -11.03 -27.51 11.68
C GLY A 26 -10.07 -28.55 11.09
N ARG A 27 -10.05 -28.79 9.77
CA ARG A 27 -9.31 -29.95 9.21
C ARG A 27 -8.32 -29.69 8.07
N GLU A 28 -8.12 -28.45 7.62
CA GLU A 28 -7.16 -28.18 6.54
C GLU A 28 -6.26 -26.98 6.87
N ALA A 29 -5.21 -27.24 7.67
CA ALA A 29 -3.93 -26.54 7.60
C ALA A 29 -2.91 -27.22 8.54
N GLU A 30 -2.61 -28.51 8.34
CA GLU A 30 -1.31 -29.04 8.74
C GLU A 30 -0.26 -28.49 7.77
N ALA A 31 0.14 -27.24 8.00
CA ALA A 31 1.34 -26.70 7.40
C ALA A 31 2.53 -27.41 8.05
N THR A 32 3.19 -28.26 7.27
CA THR A 32 4.51 -28.81 7.59
C THR A 32 5.44 -27.70 8.09
N PRO A 33 6.18 -27.92 9.20
CA PRO A 33 7.17 -26.96 9.65
C PRO A 33 8.35 -27.01 8.69
N SER A 34 8.29 -26.18 7.64
CA SER A 34 9.41 -25.93 6.76
C SER A 34 10.54 -25.31 7.58
N LYS A 35 11.61 -26.08 7.70
CA LYS A 35 12.90 -25.72 8.30
C LYS A 35 13.49 -24.49 7.60
N ARG A 36 13.03 -23.30 7.99
CA ARG A 36 13.77 -22.05 7.80
C ARG A 36 13.21 -20.97 8.72
N ALA A 37 13.32 -21.23 10.02
CA ALA A 37 13.61 -20.16 10.95
C ALA A 37 14.92 -19.50 10.48
N ARG A 38 14.81 -18.50 9.60
CA ARG A 38 15.83 -17.47 9.53
C ARG A 38 15.72 -16.77 10.88
N GLU A 39 16.53 -17.24 11.83
CA GLU A 39 16.84 -16.48 13.03
C GLU A 39 17.01 -15.03 12.59
N TYR A 40 16.19 -14.15 13.17
CA TYR A 40 16.37 -12.73 13.05
C TYR A 40 17.63 -12.40 13.85
N MET A 41 18.78 -12.71 13.28
CA MET A 41 20.05 -12.15 13.69
C MET A 41 19.88 -10.63 13.52
N PRO A 42 19.96 -9.83 14.60
CA PRO A 42 20.07 -8.39 14.41
C PRO A 42 21.30 -8.21 13.53
N ALA A 43 21.12 -7.63 12.35
CA ALA A 43 22.24 -7.27 11.52
C ALA A 43 23.12 -6.34 12.36
N THR A 44 24.20 -6.87 12.93
CA THR A 44 25.43 -6.11 13.12
C THR A 44 25.85 -5.80 11.70
N ASN A 45 25.21 -4.78 11.13
CA ASN A 45 25.52 -4.23 9.83
C ASN A 45 26.99 -3.85 9.93
N PRO A 46 27.94 -4.65 9.38
CA PRO A 46 29.33 -4.27 9.43
C PRO A 46 29.34 -2.92 8.74
N LEU A 47 29.77 -1.88 9.47
CA LEU A 47 29.73 -0.48 9.06
C LEU A 47 29.92 -0.43 7.56
N ARG A 48 28.81 -0.22 6.85
CA ARG A 48 28.83 -0.09 5.39
C ARG A 48 29.91 0.95 5.15
N PRO A 49 31.04 0.60 4.49
CA PRO A 49 32.15 1.53 4.34
C PRO A 49 31.53 2.82 3.84
N GLU A 50 31.76 3.92 4.57
CA GLU A 50 31.14 5.22 4.32
C GLU A 50 31.13 5.41 2.83
N SER A 51 29.96 5.21 2.22
CA SER A 51 29.87 5.16 0.78
C SER A 51 30.26 6.55 0.37
N THR A 52 31.46 6.72 -0.19
CA THR A 52 32.06 8.01 -0.56
C THR A 52 30.93 8.88 -1.06
N ALA A 53 30.47 9.78 -0.17
CA ALA A 53 29.19 10.42 -0.36
C ALA A 53 29.33 11.16 -1.66
N ARG A 54 28.55 10.75 -2.67
CA ARG A 54 28.75 11.23 -4.03
C ARG A 54 28.63 12.74 -3.99
N THR A 55 29.77 13.41 -4.06
CA THR A 55 29.92 14.84 -3.76
C THR A 55 29.46 15.74 -4.91
N GLY A 56 29.06 15.13 -6.03
CA GLY A 56 28.63 15.82 -7.23
C GLY A 56 27.18 15.54 -7.61
N CYS A 57 26.62 16.47 -8.38
CA CYS A 57 25.27 16.38 -8.93
C CYS A 57 25.02 15.04 -9.65
N ILE A 58 23.86 14.42 -9.41
CA ILE A 58 23.50 13.14 -10.05
C ILE A 58 23.17 13.30 -11.54
N TYR A 59 22.77 14.50 -11.98
CA TYR A 59 22.25 14.74 -13.33
C TYR A 59 23.23 14.35 -14.43
N SER A 60 24.51 14.69 -14.30
CA SER A 60 25.56 14.26 -15.22
C SER A 60 26.88 14.07 -14.48
N ARG A 61 27.73 13.17 -14.98
CA ARG A 61 29.07 12.94 -14.40
C ARG A 61 30.01 14.14 -14.59
N SER A 62 29.72 15.01 -15.56
CA SER A 62 30.49 16.21 -15.86
C SER A 62 30.01 17.45 -15.11
N CYS A 63 28.87 17.39 -14.42
CA CYS A 63 28.39 18.53 -13.64
C CYS A 63 29.27 18.71 -12.40
N LYS A 64 29.99 19.84 -12.37
CA LYS A 64 30.88 20.24 -11.27
C LYS A 64 30.21 21.20 -10.27
N ALA A 65 28.94 21.53 -10.49
CA ALA A 65 28.20 22.43 -9.61
C ALA A 65 27.95 21.78 -8.24
N GLU A 66 28.01 22.60 -7.19
CA GLU A 66 27.72 22.16 -5.83
C GLU A 66 26.27 21.72 -5.67
N LEU A 67 26.05 20.79 -4.76
CA LEU A 67 24.73 20.28 -4.43
C LEU A 67 23.88 21.38 -3.80
N ALA A 68 22.62 21.47 -4.21
CA ALA A 68 21.70 22.42 -3.60
C ALA A 68 21.48 22.09 -2.12
N VAL A 69 21.39 23.10 -1.27
CA VAL A 69 21.17 22.96 0.17
C VAL A 69 19.75 23.42 0.51
N LYS A 70 19.04 22.66 1.33
CA LYS A 70 17.74 23.09 1.89
C LYS A 70 17.95 24.04 3.07
N GLU A 71 16.89 24.72 3.50
CA GLU A 71 16.88 25.53 4.72
C GLU A 71 17.31 24.74 5.97
N ASP A 72 16.98 23.45 6.02
CA ASP A 72 17.40 22.51 7.08
C ASP A 72 18.90 22.13 7.03
N GLY A 73 19.72 22.78 6.19
CA GLY A 73 21.12 22.43 5.95
C GLY A 73 21.34 21.11 5.20
N THR A 74 20.27 20.40 4.84
CA THR A 74 20.36 19.11 4.14
C THR A 74 20.73 19.30 2.67
N THR A 75 21.82 18.68 2.22
CA THR A 75 22.23 18.67 0.82
C THR A 75 21.32 17.77 -0.03
N LEU A 76 20.98 18.26 -1.22
CA LEU A 76 20.20 17.57 -2.22
C LEU A 76 21.10 16.76 -3.15
N SER A 77 20.53 15.81 -3.88
CA SER A 77 21.27 15.00 -4.85
C SER A 77 21.55 15.70 -6.18
N MET A 78 21.06 16.93 -6.36
CA MET A 78 21.23 17.74 -7.56
C MET A 78 21.64 19.16 -7.19
N CYS A 79 22.38 19.84 -8.07
CA CYS A 79 22.63 21.26 -7.97
C CYS A 79 21.35 22.06 -8.23
N GLU A 80 21.35 23.34 -7.86
CA GLU A 80 20.16 24.21 -7.96
C GLU A 80 19.72 24.38 -9.43
N GLU A 81 20.67 24.50 -10.35
CA GLU A 81 20.41 24.60 -11.79
C GLU A 81 19.70 23.34 -12.33
N HIS A 82 20.21 22.15 -12.06
CA HIS A 82 19.58 20.92 -12.54
C HIS A 82 18.25 20.63 -11.84
N LYS A 83 18.09 21.04 -10.58
CA LYS A 83 16.82 20.96 -9.86
C LYS A 83 15.76 21.84 -10.51
N THR A 84 16.09 23.09 -10.83
CA THR A 84 15.17 24.03 -11.51
C THR A 84 14.87 23.58 -12.93
N TYR A 85 15.87 23.10 -13.67
CA TYR A 85 15.69 22.51 -14.99
C TYR A 85 14.75 21.30 -14.97
N GLN A 86 14.94 20.34 -14.05
CA GLN A 86 14.05 19.19 -13.91
C GLN A 86 12.62 19.61 -13.53
N ALA A 87 12.48 20.61 -12.67
CA ALA A 87 11.18 21.17 -12.32
C ALA A 87 10.50 21.82 -13.55
N ALA A 88 11.23 22.61 -14.34
CA ALA A 88 10.74 23.22 -15.57
C ALA A 88 10.33 22.15 -16.60
N LYS A 89 11.17 21.14 -16.84
CA LYS A 89 10.85 19.99 -17.70
C LYS A 89 9.63 19.22 -17.23
N LEU A 90 9.44 19.07 -15.92
CA LEU A 90 8.25 18.42 -15.38
C LEU A 90 7.00 19.28 -15.59
N ARG A 91 7.08 20.60 -15.43
CA ARG A 91 5.97 21.54 -15.72
C ARG A 91 5.60 21.50 -17.21
N GLU A 92 6.59 21.54 -18.10
CA GLU A 92 6.40 21.42 -19.54
C GLU A 92 5.69 20.11 -19.91
N ARG A 93 6.16 18.97 -19.38
CA ARG A 93 5.51 17.66 -19.58
C ARG A 93 4.08 17.65 -19.09
N ARG A 94 3.79 18.24 -17.92
CA ARG A 94 2.43 18.32 -17.38
C ARG A 94 1.52 19.21 -18.23
N ALA A 95 2.03 20.34 -18.74
CA ALA A 95 1.30 21.22 -19.63
C ALA A 95 0.95 20.55 -20.98
N LYS A 96 1.84 19.68 -21.48
CA LYS A 96 1.60 18.87 -22.69
C LYS A 96 0.68 17.67 -22.48
N MET A 97 0.44 17.25 -21.24
CA MET A 97 -0.45 16.11 -20.98
C MET A 97 -1.89 16.55 -21.22
N PRO A 98 -2.62 15.94 -22.18
CA PRO A 98 -4.01 16.25 -22.38
C PRO A 98 -4.79 15.98 -21.09
N SER A 99 -5.76 16.83 -20.77
CA SER A 99 -6.69 16.52 -19.69
C SER A 99 -7.34 15.20 -20.03
N ARG A 100 -7.29 14.24 -19.09
CA ARG A 100 -7.95 12.96 -19.28
C ARG A 100 -9.44 13.22 -19.18
N GLN A 101 -10.08 13.37 -20.34
CA GLN A 101 -11.52 13.47 -20.44
C GLN A 101 -12.08 12.10 -20.08
N PHE A 102 -12.47 11.95 -18.81
CA PHE A 102 -13.25 10.82 -18.36
C PHE A 102 -14.72 11.22 -18.42
N ASP A 103 -15.56 10.28 -18.84
CA ASP A 103 -16.99 10.48 -18.70
C ASP A 103 -17.33 10.75 -17.22
N PRO A 104 -18.29 11.63 -16.91
CA PRO A 104 -18.67 11.92 -15.53
C PRO A 104 -19.01 10.65 -14.76
N LEU A 105 -19.62 9.62 -15.33
CA LEU A 105 -19.97 8.39 -14.61
C LEU A 105 -18.82 7.36 -14.57
N GLN A 106 -17.74 7.60 -15.31
CA GLN A 106 -16.63 6.68 -15.43
C GLN A 106 -15.60 6.83 -14.31
N CYS A 107 -15.00 5.71 -13.90
CA CYS A 107 -13.91 5.68 -12.95
C CYS A 107 -12.70 6.45 -13.46
N GLN A 108 -12.32 7.49 -12.72
CA GLN A 108 -11.22 8.38 -13.09
C GLN A 108 -9.85 7.86 -12.62
N TYR A 109 -9.66 6.53 -12.59
CA TYR A 109 -8.38 5.95 -12.24
C TYR A 109 -7.31 6.34 -13.28
N PRO A 110 -6.07 6.68 -12.87
CA PRO A 110 -5.02 7.15 -13.77
C PRO A 110 -4.62 6.24 -14.95
N GLY A 111 -5.11 5.00 -15.00
CA GLY A 111 -4.92 4.06 -16.11
C GLY A 111 -6.07 4.00 -17.12
N GLY A 112 -7.09 4.86 -17.00
CA GLY A 112 -8.23 4.86 -17.92
C GLY A 112 -9.20 3.70 -17.72
N CYS A 113 -9.75 3.59 -16.51
CA CYS A 113 -10.71 2.53 -16.20
C CYS A 113 -12.06 2.80 -16.86
N LYS A 114 -12.62 1.82 -17.58
CA LYS A 114 -13.94 1.94 -18.24
C LYS A 114 -15.13 1.59 -17.34
N LYS A 115 -14.88 1.19 -16.08
CA LYS A 115 -15.94 0.84 -15.13
C LYS A 115 -16.61 2.10 -14.59
N GLU A 116 -17.88 1.99 -14.25
CA GLU A 116 -18.66 3.06 -13.62
C GLU A 116 -18.17 3.37 -12.20
N ARG A 117 -18.42 4.61 -11.77
CA ARG A 117 -18.16 5.08 -10.41
C ARG A 117 -19.13 4.41 -9.44
N LEU A 118 -18.59 3.96 -8.30
CA LEU A 118 -19.41 3.42 -7.24
C LEU A 118 -20.26 4.55 -6.61
N ILE A 119 -21.51 4.27 -6.24
CA ILE A 119 -22.36 5.23 -5.54
C ILE A 119 -22.17 5.09 -4.02
N LYS A 120 -22.00 6.20 -3.32
CA LYS A 120 -21.98 6.28 -1.85
C LYS A 120 -23.40 6.01 -1.32
N LEU A 121 -23.50 5.67 -0.03
CA LEU A 121 -24.80 5.59 0.66
C LEU A 121 -25.63 6.87 0.55
N ASN A 122 -24.97 8.02 0.39
CA ASN A 122 -25.62 9.33 0.26
C ASN A 122 -26.12 9.63 -1.17
N GLY A 123 -25.96 8.71 -2.13
CA GLY A 123 -26.32 8.93 -3.54
C GLY A 123 -25.22 9.58 -4.40
N ASP A 124 -24.19 10.15 -3.77
CA ASP A 124 -23.03 10.73 -4.47
C ASP A 124 -22.10 9.68 -5.09
N HIS A 125 -21.55 9.97 -6.27
CA HIS A 125 -20.56 9.09 -6.90
C HIS A 125 -19.19 9.20 -6.22
N HIS A 126 -18.58 8.05 -5.93
CA HIS A 126 -17.17 7.93 -5.60
C HIS A 126 -16.30 8.31 -6.80
N TRP A 127 -15.07 8.76 -6.55
CA TRP A 127 -14.09 9.03 -7.60
C TRP A 127 -13.68 7.77 -8.38
N LEU A 128 -13.78 6.60 -7.75
CA LEU A 128 -13.31 5.32 -8.27
C LEU A 128 -14.45 4.30 -8.36
N CYS A 129 -14.27 3.30 -9.21
CA CYS A 129 -15.09 2.08 -9.19
C CYS A 129 -14.76 1.21 -7.97
N GLU A 130 -15.63 0.24 -7.67
CA GLU A 130 -15.48 -0.67 -6.54
C GLU A 130 -14.09 -1.33 -6.50
N ASN A 131 -13.66 -1.90 -7.63
CA ASN A 131 -12.40 -2.64 -7.69
C ASN A 131 -11.17 -1.77 -7.33
N HIS A 132 -11.11 -0.53 -7.82
CA HIS A 132 -10.01 0.38 -7.50
C HIS A 132 -10.08 0.87 -6.06
N ARG A 133 -11.30 1.06 -5.53
CA ARG A 133 -11.52 1.42 -4.13
C ARG A 133 -11.08 0.29 -3.18
N GLU A 134 -11.46 -0.95 -3.47
CA GLU A 134 -11.04 -2.12 -2.71
C GLU A 134 -9.52 -2.30 -2.73
N ARG A 135 -8.89 -2.12 -3.90
CA ARG A 135 -7.44 -2.19 -4.05
C ARG A 135 -6.74 -1.11 -3.23
N GLN A 136 -7.23 0.12 -3.25
CA GLN A 136 -6.70 1.20 -2.41
C GLN A 136 -6.85 0.85 -0.92
N ASN A 137 -8.02 0.38 -0.50
CA ASN A 137 -8.27 -0.03 0.88
C ASN A 137 -7.36 -1.19 1.31
N ALA A 138 -7.15 -2.19 0.45
CA ALA A 138 -6.22 -3.29 0.72
C ALA A 138 -4.79 -2.78 0.90
N SER A 139 -4.33 -1.88 0.02
CA SER A 139 -2.99 -1.27 0.12
C SER A 139 -2.82 -0.44 1.39
N ALA A 140 -3.86 0.32 1.79
CA ALA A 140 -3.88 1.12 3.00
C ALA A 140 -3.84 0.23 4.24
N ARG A 141 -4.66 -0.83 4.29
CA ARG A 141 -4.63 -1.83 5.37
C ARG A 141 -3.28 -2.51 5.50
N ALA A 142 -2.66 -2.91 4.37
CA ALA A 142 -1.33 -3.52 4.38
C ALA A 142 -0.26 -2.55 4.90
N ARG A 143 -0.32 -1.26 4.52
CA ARG A 143 0.59 -0.23 5.04
C ARG A 143 0.39 -0.03 6.55
N TYR A 144 -0.86 0.08 6.99
CA TYR A 144 -1.21 0.25 8.41
C TYR A 144 -0.72 -0.92 9.27
N ARG A 145 -0.90 -2.16 8.80
CA ARG A 145 -0.39 -3.37 9.47
C ARG A 145 1.14 -3.32 9.61
N ARG A 146 1.86 -2.96 8.55
CA ARG A 146 3.33 -2.82 8.61
C ARG A 146 3.77 -1.76 9.60
N SER A 147 3.15 -0.57 9.60
CA SER A 147 3.51 0.50 10.52
C SER A 147 3.17 0.15 11.98
N THR A 148 2.04 -0.49 12.24
CA THR A 148 1.65 -0.88 13.60
C THR A 148 2.53 -2.00 14.13
N SER A 149 2.88 -3.00 13.32
CA SER A 149 3.84 -4.04 13.70
C SER A 149 5.23 -3.46 13.99
N LYS A 150 5.71 -2.50 13.18
CA LYS A 150 6.99 -1.83 13.43
C LYS A 150 6.98 -1.07 14.76
N LYS A 151 5.94 -0.27 15.03
CA LYS A 151 5.79 0.46 16.30
C LYS A 151 5.71 -0.48 17.51
N LYS A 152 5.03 -1.61 17.37
CA LYS A 152 4.97 -2.64 18.42
C LYS A 152 6.35 -3.25 18.69
N ALA A 153 7.08 -3.62 17.64
CA ALA A 153 8.43 -4.17 17.75
C ALA A 153 9.41 -3.16 18.36
N GLU A 154 9.34 -1.90 17.95
CA GLU A 154 10.15 -0.80 18.50
C GLU A 154 9.84 -0.56 19.98
N LYS A 155 8.56 -0.48 20.36
CA LYS A 155 8.14 -0.37 21.76
C LYS A 155 8.63 -1.56 22.59
N GLN A 156 8.54 -2.77 22.05
CA GLN A 156 9.00 -3.98 22.72
C GLN A 156 10.53 -4.00 22.90
N TYR A 157 11.28 -3.52 21.90
CA TYR A 157 12.72 -3.35 21.98
C TYR A 157 13.10 -2.30 23.04
N LEU A 158 12.48 -1.12 23.02
CA LEU A 158 12.71 -0.08 24.02
C LEU A 158 12.44 -0.59 25.44
N MET A 159 11.31 -1.27 25.66
CA MET A 159 10.99 -1.89 26.95
C MET A 159 12.00 -2.96 27.42
N ARG A 160 12.77 -3.56 26.51
CA ARG A 160 13.81 -4.54 26.83
C ARG A 160 15.14 -3.87 27.17
N VAL A 161 15.48 -2.78 26.49
CA VAL A 161 16.77 -2.07 26.66
C VAL A 161 16.77 -1.13 27.86
N THR A 162 15.60 -0.62 28.27
CA THR A 162 15.49 0.28 29.43
C THR A 162 15.31 -0.44 30.78
N LYS A 163 15.68 -1.73 30.86
CA LYS A 163 15.69 -2.52 32.09
C LYS A 163 17.12 -2.85 32.46
#